data_AF-A0A927X5N6-F1
#
_entry.id   AF-A0A927X5N6-F1
#
_cell.length_a   1.000
_cell.length_b   1.000
_cell.length_c   1.000
_cell.angle_alpha   90.00
_cell.angle_beta   90.00
_cell.angle_gamma   90.00
#
_symmetry.space_group_name_H-M   'P 1'
#
loop_
_entity.id
_entity.type
_entity.pdbx_description
1 polymer ?
#
loop_
_entity_poly.entity_id
_entity_poly.type
_entity_poly.pdbx_seq_one_letter_code
_entity_poly.pdbx_strand_id
1 'polypeptide(L)'
;MIIIIGVMDNRMREFIKNHKFHDKIVVAYKICNIKHIKAPCEVIIPFGYIMNNDLISNTYIQFYELLLTLDIKKIYYYNEYNIDRLKTLALEFNVEVVKKYNE
;
A
#
# COMPACT_ATOMS: atom_id res chain seq x y z
N MET A 1 -0.62 10.44 7.30
CA MET A 1 -0.05 9.17 7.83
C MET A 1 0.16 8.24 6.65
N ILE A 2 1.31 7.55 6.64
CA ILE A 2 1.71 6.66 5.55
C ILE A 2 1.70 5.21 6.03
N ILE A 3 1.02 4.34 5.28
CA ILE A 3 1.04 2.90 5.48
C ILE A 3 1.82 2.28 4.33
N ILE A 4 2.93 1.61 4.63
CA ILE A 4 3.74 0.91 3.64
C ILE A 4 3.42 -0.58 3.71
N ILE A 5 2.97 -1.14 2.59
CA ILE A 5 2.58 -2.53 2.47
C ILE A 5 3.78 -3.38 2.06
N GLY A 6 4.19 -4.28 2.94
CA GLY A 6 5.31 -5.18 2.72
C GLY A 6 5.94 -5.67 4.02
N VAL A 7 6.92 -6.55 3.88
CA VAL A 7 7.67 -7.11 5.02
C VAL A 7 8.83 -6.18 5.38
N MET A 8 9.14 -6.08 6.68
CA MET A 8 10.27 -5.29 7.18
C MET A 8 11.61 -6.02 6.97
N ASP A 9 12.07 -6.05 5.72
CA ASP A 9 13.40 -6.56 5.32
C ASP A 9 14.41 -5.41 5.07
N ASN A 10 15.63 -5.75 4.65
CA ASN A 10 16.68 -4.76 4.37
C ASN A 10 16.28 -3.79 3.25
N ARG A 11 15.59 -4.27 2.20
CA ARG A 11 15.14 -3.43 1.09
C ARG A 11 14.09 -2.42 1.53
N MET A 12 13.18 -2.83 2.40
CA MET A 12 12.17 -1.95 3.00
C MET A 12 12.80 -0.90 3.91
N ARG A 13 13.80 -1.28 4.71
CA ARG A 13 14.55 -0.33 5.55
C ARG A 13 15.28 0.72 4.72
N GLU A 14 15.93 0.31 3.63
CA GLU A 14 16.59 1.22 2.70
C GLU A 14 15.58 2.14 2.00
N PHE A 15 14.45 1.61 1.54
CA PHE A 15 13.37 2.40 0.94
C PHE A 15 12.89 3.51 1.86
N ILE A 16 12.61 3.16 3.13
CA ILE A 16 12.15 4.11 4.15
C ILE A 16 13.20 5.18 4.45
N LYS A 17 14.47 4.78 4.57
CA LYS A 17 15.57 5.70 4.83
C LYS A 17 15.76 6.70 3.67
N ASN A 18 15.56 6.25 2.43
CA ASN A 18 15.80 7.07 1.24
C ASN A 18 14.66 8.05 0.93
N HIS A 19 13.40 7.73 1.26
CA HIS A 19 12.24 8.57 0.92
C HIS A 19 11.91 9.68 1.94
N LYS A 20 12.69 9.83 3.02
CA LYS A 20 12.55 10.91 4.04
C LYS A 20 11.10 11.32 4.35
N PHE A 21 10.24 10.34 4.63
CA PHE A 21 8.83 10.61 4.92
C PHE A 21 8.67 11.59 6.10
N HIS A 22 7.87 12.64 5.90
CA HIS A 22 7.57 13.63 6.94
C HIS A 22 6.44 13.21 7.88
N ASP A 23 5.67 12.21 7.47
CA ASP A 23 4.52 11.67 8.19
C ASP A 23 4.88 10.44 9.03
N LYS A 24 4.03 10.13 10.03
CA LYS A 24 4.11 8.85 10.75
C LYS A 24 3.95 7.68 9.77
N ILE A 25 4.92 6.76 9.81
CA ILE A 25 4.97 5.57 8.97
C ILE A 25 4.52 4.34 9.77
N VAL A 26 3.71 3.50 9.15
CA VAL A 26 3.41 2.14 9.61
C VAL A 26 3.74 1.16 8.50
N VAL A 27 4.54 0.13 8.80
CA VAL A 27 4.81 -0.96 7.85
C VAL A 27 3.95 -2.15 8.21
N ALA A 28 3.24 -2.71 7.23
CA ALA A 28 2.28 -3.77 7.45
C ALA A 28 2.33 -4.84 6.36
N TYR A 29 2.32 -6.09 6.79
CA TYR A 29 2.23 -7.26 5.90
C TYR A 29 1.00 -8.14 6.22
N LYS A 30 0.25 -7.82 7.28
CA LYS A 30 -1.05 -8.39 7.63
C LYS A 30 -2.04 -7.26 7.89
N ILE A 31 -3.30 -7.46 7.53
CA ILE A 31 -4.35 -6.44 7.75
C ILE A 31 -4.55 -6.12 9.23
N CYS A 32 -4.35 -7.11 10.12
CA CYS A 32 -4.49 -6.94 11.56
C CYS A 32 -3.50 -5.92 12.15
N ASN A 33 -2.39 -5.65 11.46
CA ASN A 33 -1.42 -4.62 11.86
C ASN A 33 -2.00 -3.20 11.73
N ILE A 34 -3.01 -3.00 10.88
CA ILE A 34 -3.49 -1.67 10.47
C ILE A 34 -5.01 -1.48 10.59
N LYS A 35 -5.79 -2.56 10.78
CA LYS A 35 -7.27 -2.51 10.82
C LYS A 35 -7.90 -1.56 11.86
N HIS A 36 -7.14 -1.25 12.90
CA HIS A 36 -7.56 -0.35 13.98
C HIS A 36 -7.34 1.12 13.65
N ILE A 37 -6.61 1.43 12.57
CA ILE A 37 -6.35 2.81 12.17
C ILE A 37 -7.59 3.34 11.45
N LYS A 38 -8.19 4.39 12.01
CA LYS A 38 -9.38 5.07 11.46
C LYS A 38 -9.08 6.43 10.84
N ALA A 39 -7.85 6.92 10.98
CA ALA A 39 -7.44 8.19 10.41
C ALA A 39 -7.20 8.06 8.89
N PRO A 40 -7.46 9.12 8.10
CA PRO A 40 -7.06 9.22 6.71
C PRO A 40 -5.60 8.83 6.49
N CYS A 41 -5.35 8.02 5.47
CA CYS A 41 -4.01 7.51 5.19
C CYS A 41 -3.68 7.45 3.70
N GLU A 42 -2.38 7.51 3.43
CA GLU A 42 -1.81 7.17 2.13
C GLU A 42 -1.20 5.78 2.23
N VAL A 43 -1.37 4.98 1.20
CA VAL A 43 -0.84 3.62 1.13
C VAL A 43 0.27 3.57 0.10
N ILE A 44 1.39 2.94 0.43
CA ILE A 44 2.53 2.75 -0.47
C ILE A 44 2.78 1.26 -0.63
N ILE A 45 2.83 0.77 -1.87
CA ILE A 45 3.19 -0.60 -2.24
C ILE A 45 4.51 -0.55 -3.03
N PRO A 46 5.67 -0.55 -2.35
CA PRO A 46 6.96 -0.25 -2.99
C PRO A 46 7.54 -1.41 -3.79
N PHE A 47 7.24 -2.65 -3.41
CA PHE A 47 7.81 -3.84 -4.07
C PHE A 47 6.75 -4.86 -4.47
N GLY A 48 5.54 -4.76 -3.91
CA GLY A 48 4.45 -5.68 -4.17
C GLY A 48 3.69 -5.36 -5.45
N TYR A 49 2.94 -6.34 -5.92
CA TYR A 49 1.96 -6.23 -7.00
C TYR A 49 0.69 -7.02 -6.65
N ILE A 50 -0.40 -6.78 -7.39
CA ILE A 50 -1.67 -7.48 -7.17
C ILE A 50 -1.65 -8.82 -7.92
N MET A 51 -1.80 -9.91 -7.17
CA MET A 51 -1.95 -11.25 -7.72
C MET A 51 -3.37 -11.46 -8.26
N ASN A 52 -3.60 -12.50 -9.06
CA ASN A 52 -4.91 -12.76 -9.68
C ASN A 52 -6.04 -12.96 -8.64
N ASN A 53 -5.68 -13.42 -7.44
CA ASN A 53 -6.58 -13.62 -6.31
C ASN A 53 -6.69 -12.39 -5.38
N ASP A 54 -6.28 -11.20 -5.85
CA ASP A 54 -6.30 -9.92 -5.11
C ASP A 54 -5.36 -9.81 -3.92
N LEU A 55 -4.54 -10.83 -3.68
CA LEU A 55 -3.49 -10.77 -2.68
C LEU A 55 -2.37 -9.83 -3.14
N ILE A 56 -1.92 -8.94 -2.26
CA ILE A 56 -0.70 -8.17 -2.50
C ILE A 56 0.49 -9.10 -2.29
N SER A 57 1.31 -9.28 -3.33
CA SER A 57 2.43 -10.23 -3.34
C SER A 57 3.35 -10.05 -2.12
N ASN A 58 3.84 -11.16 -1.57
CA ASN A 58 4.71 -11.20 -0.38
C ASN A 58 4.07 -10.62 0.90
N THR A 59 2.74 -10.56 0.95
CA THR A 59 1.98 -10.17 2.14
C THR A 59 0.78 -11.10 2.35
N TYR A 60 0.10 -10.94 3.49
CA TYR A 60 -1.18 -11.57 3.80
C TYR A 60 -2.31 -10.55 3.76
N ILE A 61 -2.21 -9.55 2.88
CA ILE A 61 -3.20 -8.49 2.74
C ILE A 61 -3.92 -8.69 1.41
N GLN A 62 -5.22 -8.93 1.51
CA GLN A 62 -6.12 -8.85 0.37
C GLN A 62 -6.34 -7.37 0.04
N PHE A 63 -6.14 -6.97 -1.21
CA PHE A 63 -6.22 -5.57 -1.62
C PHE A 63 -7.63 -5.00 -1.38
N TYR A 64 -8.66 -5.79 -1.66
CA TYR A 64 -10.04 -5.41 -1.40
C TYR A 64 -10.33 -5.19 0.11
N GLU A 65 -9.78 -6.05 0.97
CA GLU A 65 -9.91 -5.90 2.42
C GLU A 65 -9.22 -4.61 2.91
N LEU A 66 -8.07 -4.26 2.31
CA LEU A 66 -7.36 -3.02 2.59
C LEU A 66 -8.22 -1.79 2.30
N LEU A 67 -8.85 -1.76 1.11
CA LEU A 67 -9.75 -0.68 0.66
C LEU A 67 -11.00 -0.55 1.54
N LEU A 68 -11.56 -1.67 2.00
CA LEU A 68 -12.73 -1.66 2.90
C LEU A 68 -12.40 -1.20 4.33
N THR A 69 -11.20 -1.50 4.80
CA THR A 69 -10.85 -1.36 6.22
C THR A 69 -10.36 0.04 6.57
N LEU A 70 -9.72 0.72 5.63
CA LEU A 70 -9.00 1.96 5.84
C LEU A 70 -9.62 3.11 5.05
N ASP A 71 -9.56 4.33 5.60
CA ASP A 71 -9.86 5.55 4.84
C ASP A 71 -8.61 5.95 4.02
N ILE A 72 -8.50 5.36 2.83
CA ILE A 72 -7.35 5.55 1.94
C ILE A 72 -7.62 6.74 1.02
N LYS A 73 -6.75 7.74 1.05
CA LYS A 73 -6.83 8.89 0.14
C LYS A 73 -6.12 8.64 -1.18
N LYS A 74 -4.99 7.94 -1.13
CA LYS A 74 -4.14 7.73 -2.28
C LYS A 74 -3.31 6.45 -2.12
N ILE A 75 -3.12 5.74 -3.22
CA ILE A 75 -2.27 4.56 -3.30
C ILE A 75 -1.10 4.85 -4.23
N TYR A 76 0.10 4.61 -3.74
CA TYR A 76 1.34 4.74 -4.49
C TYR A 76 1.91 3.36 -4.79
N TYR A 77 2.23 3.09 -6.04
CA TYR A 77 2.78 1.82 -6.47
C TYR A 77 4.07 2.01 -7.28
N TYR A 78 4.97 1.03 -7.21
CA TYR A 78 6.25 1.08 -7.93
C TYR A 78 6.38 -0.05 -8.95
N ASN A 79 5.70 -1.18 -8.72
CA ASN A 79 5.68 -2.31 -9.63
C ASN A 79 4.42 -2.24 -10.52
N GLU A 80 4.62 -2.28 -11.84
CA GLU A 80 3.55 -2.17 -12.84
C GLU A 80 2.89 -3.50 -13.20
N TYR A 81 3.38 -4.61 -12.67
CA TYR A 81 2.77 -5.92 -12.92
C TYR A 81 1.32 -5.94 -12.41
N ASN A 82 0.38 -6.31 -13.31
CA ASN A 82 -1.06 -6.32 -13.04
C ASN A 82 -1.63 -4.98 -12.51
N ILE A 83 -1.05 -3.85 -12.92
CA ILE A 83 -1.49 -2.54 -12.43
C ILE A 83 -2.94 -2.20 -12.80
N ASP A 84 -3.44 -2.70 -13.93
CA ASP A 84 -4.82 -2.45 -14.34
C ASP A 84 -5.81 -3.01 -13.32
N ARG A 85 -5.52 -4.19 -12.75
CA ARG A 85 -6.35 -4.77 -11.69
C ARG A 85 -6.36 -3.92 -10.42
N LEU A 86 -5.20 -3.40 -10.01
CA LEU A 86 -5.09 -2.48 -8.88
C LEU A 86 -5.91 -1.21 -9.15
N LYS A 87 -5.79 -0.60 -10.33
CA LYS A 87 -6.53 0.59 -10.73
C LYS A 87 -8.04 0.35 -10.78
N THR A 88 -8.49 -0.76 -11.36
CA THR A 88 -9.91 -1.12 -11.39
C THR A 88 -10.49 -1.23 -9.99
N LEU A 89 -9.83 -1.98 -9.10
CA LEU A 89 -10.29 -2.15 -7.72
C LEU A 89 -10.26 -0.83 -6.93
N ALA A 90 -9.23 -0.01 -7.10
CA ALA A 90 -9.15 1.28 -6.42
C ALA A 90 -10.23 2.28 -6.91
N LEU A 91 -10.57 2.24 -8.19
CA LEU A 91 -11.58 3.10 -8.79
C LEU A 91 -12.98 2.84 -8.20
N GLU A 92 -13.32 1.59 -7.89
CA GLU A 92 -14.59 1.23 -7.22
C GLU A 92 -14.77 1.95 -5.87
N PHE A 93 -13.66 2.32 -5.23
CA PHE A 93 -13.63 3.03 -3.94
C PHE A 93 -13.31 4.52 -4.08
N ASN A 94 -13.25 5.06 -5.31
CA ASN A 94 -12.82 6.43 -5.61
C ASN A 94 -11.42 6.78 -5.06
N VAL A 95 -10.52 5.79 -5.02
CA VAL A 95 -9.14 5.98 -4.54
C VAL A 95 -8.21 6.22 -5.72
N GLU A 96 -7.44 7.31 -5.66
CA GLU A 96 -6.45 7.64 -6.69
C GLU A 96 -5.22 6.73 -6.58
N VAL A 97 -4.73 6.26 -7.74
CA VAL A 97 -3.54 5.41 -7.85
C VAL A 97 -2.45 6.13 -8.63
N VAL A 98 -1.29 6.34 -8.00
CA VAL A 98 -0.17 7.10 -8.56
C VAL A 98 1.09 6.25 -8.64
N LYS A 99 1.83 6.38 -9.75
CA LYS A 99 3.11 5.70 -9.94
C LYS A 99 4.20 6.42 -9.14
N LYS A 100 4.65 5.77 -8.06
CA LYS A 100 5.65 6.21 -7.06
C LYS A 100 5.18 7.33 -6.14
N TYR A 101 5.68 7.29 -4.91
CA TYR A 101 5.59 8.40 -3.97
C TYR A 101 6.59 9.48 -4.39
N ASN A 102 6.14 10.73 -4.48
CA ASN A 102 6.97 11.84 -4.94
C ASN A 102 8.21 12.02 -4.02
N GLU A 103 9.35 12.29 -4.66
CA GLU A 103 10.62 12.70 -4.05
C GLU A 103 10.55 14.12 -3.47
#